data_AF-A0A4Y5YLB1-F1
#
_entry.id   AF-A0A4Y5YLB1-F1
#
_cell.length_a   1.000
_cell.length_b   1.000
_cell.length_c   1.000
_cell.angle_alpha   90.00
_cell.angle_beta   90.00
_cell.angle_gamma   90.00
#
_symmetry.space_group_name_H-M   'P 1'
#
loop_
_entity.id
_entity.type
_entity.pdbx_description
1 polymer ?
#
loop_
_entity_poly.entity_id
_entity_poly.type
_entity_poly.pdbx_seq_one_letter_code
_entity_poly.pdbx_strand_id
1 'polypeptide(L)'
;MPYLSSSNNPWIEDAVEGISVQNIYVDPDVSGGAALTDALASVVPGDGSIAVVVLSANAATDTPYNTYILEQLTAGASQQTVIVAIGDDLQAASAAIGDDALRIANENESSGGSLQDQLVETVTEISAEAPTSPGGDSEVAGPVIPLVIGGVVLVAAAVTAIGLIARRRRRTPVVSTDPVPPGIRLRVNRLRELRADYAAVPGSPVAAETAAGIDALASHVEQLFTRLDARAGEDQSVLAEAEYSDKLARLVAALDRDYLLDLLTRPDLWDAPDERIAEVREALSAVSTQIVDNIKQVNARKGLLFQVSLDSLIGRSELRDWERQFKQSSGE
;
A
#
# COMPACT_ATOMS: atom_id res chain seq x y z
N MET A 1 -40.02 6.38 -3.60
CA MET A 1 -38.67 6.34 -4.16
C MET A 1 -38.02 5.06 -3.65
N PRO A 2 -37.79 4.05 -4.49
CA PRO A 2 -37.09 2.85 -4.05
C PRO A 2 -35.64 3.20 -3.77
N TYR A 3 -35.08 2.61 -2.71
CA TYR A 3 -33.69 2.72 -2.34
C TYR A 3 -32.85 2.04 -3.43
N LEU A 4 -31.93 2.79 -4.05
CA LEU A 4 -30.87 2.20 -4.86
C LEU A 4 -29.94 1.44 -3.91
N SER A 5 -29.91 0.12 -4.02
CA SER A 5 -28.89 -0.71 -3.40
C SER A 5 -27.52 -0.28 -3.95
N SER A 6 -26.63 0.14 -3.06
CA SER A 6 -25.26 0.59 -3.34
C SER A 6 -24.31 -0.54 -3.77
N SER A 7 -24.80 -1.57 -4.46
CA SER A 7 -24.06 -2.82 -4.67
C SER A 7 -23.55 -3.07 -6.09
N ASN A 8 -23.97 -2.29 -7.09
CA ASN A 8 -23.61 -2.57 -8.48
C ASN A 8 -22.55 -1.57 -8.95
N ASN A 9 -21.29 -1.89 -8.66
CA ASN A 9 -20.16 -1.21 -9.28
C ASN A 9 -20.00 -1.81 -10.70
N PRO A 10 -20.23 -1.03 -11.77
CA PRO A 10 -20.27 -1.55 -13.13
C PRO A 10 -18.93 -2.13 -13.60
N TRP A 11 -17.80 -1.64 -13.06
CA TRP A 11 -16.48 -2.16 -13.39
C TRP A 11 -16.27 -3.58 -12.86
N ILE A 12 -16.82 -3.91 -11.69
CA ILE A 12 -16.68 -5.24 -11.09
C ILE A 12 -17.47 -6.27 -11.90
N GLU A 13 -18.72 -5.96 -12.28
CA GLU A 13 -19.55 -6.89 -13.06
C GLU A 13 -18.91 -7.21 -14.42
N ASP A 14 -18.46 -6.18 -15.15
CA ASP A 14 -17.81 -6.34 -16.45
C ASP A 14 -16.47 -7.09 -16.33
N ALA A 15 -15.67 -6.78 -15.31
CA ALA A 15 -14.42 -7.47 -15.06
C ALA A 15 -14.62 -8.95 -14.67
N VAL A 16 -15.61 -9.27 -13.83
CA VAL A 16 -15.95 -10.67 -13.46
C VAL A 16 -16.43 -11.45 -14.69
N GLU A 17 -17.29 -10.85 -15.52
CA GLU A 17 -17.71 -11.46 -16.78
C GLU A 17 -16.51 -11.68 -17.71
N GLY A 18 -15.66 -10.67 -17.85
CA GLY A 18 -14.43 -10.73 -18.63
C GLY A 18 -13.51 -11.88 -18.21
N ILE A 19 -13.19 -11.97 -16.92
CA ILE A 19 -12.28 -13.01 -16.41
C ILE A 19 -12.87 -14.42 -16.39
N SER A 20 -14.20 -14.53 -16.48
CA SER A 20 -14.89 -15.82 -16.63
C SER A 20 -14.74 -16.39 -18.05
N VAL A 21 -14.55 -15.52 -19.06
CA VAL A 21 -14.38 -15.91 -20.47
C VAL A 21 -12.90 -16.09 -20.80
N GLN A 22 -12.03 -15.25 -20.25
CA GLN A 22 -10.60 -15.18 -20.58
C GLN A 22 -9.78 -14.73 -19.38
N ASN A 23 -8.56 -15.23 -19.20
CA ASN A 23 -7.75 -14.94 -18.00
C ASN A 23 -7.24 -13.49 -17.89
N ILE A 24 -7.49 -12.64 -18.90
CA ILE A 24 -7.06 -11.24 -18.92
C ILE A 24 -8.28 -10.39 -19.24
N TYR A 25 -8.54 -9.40 -18.40
CA TYR A 25 -9.50 -8.34 -18.66
C TYR A 25 -8.80 -6.98 -18.51
N VAL A 26 -8.92 -6.13 -19.54
CA VAL A 26 -8.45 -4.75 -19.51
C VAL A 26 -9.62 -3.86 -19.86
N ASP A 27 -9.96 -2.97 -18.94
CA ASP A 27 -11.06 -2.02 -19.09
C ASP A 27 -10.82 -1.13 -20.33
N PRO A 28 -11.86 -0.86 -21.14
CA PRO A 28 -11.72 -0.13 -22.41
C PRO A 28 -11.27 1.32 -22.24
N ASP A 29 -11.43 1.92 -21.06
CA ASP A 29 -10.99 3.29 -20.76
C ASP A 29 -9.52 3.34 -20.34
N VAL A 30 -8.83 2.19 -20.18
CA VAL A 30 -7.40 2.14 -19.90
C VAL A 30 -6.60 2.51 -21.15
N SER A 31 -5.83 3.60 -21.03
CA SER A 31 -4.95 4.07 -22.09
C SER A 31 -3.88 3.01 -22.41
N GLY A 32 -3.78 2.62 -23.69
CA GLY A 32 -2.84 1.58 -24.12
C GLY A 32 -3.29 0.15 -23.84
N GLY A 33 -4.56 -0.08 -23.50
CA GLY A 33 -5.07 -1.40 -23.08
C GLY A 33 -4.81 -2.54 -24.07
N ALA A 34 -4.77 -2.28 -25.38
CA ALA A 34 -4.41 -3.29 -26.38
C ALA A 34 -2.96 -3.78 -26.23
N ALA A 35 -2.01 -2.86 -26.05
CA ALA A 35 -0.60 -3.21 -25.85
C ALA A 35 -0.40 -3.97 -24.52
N LEU A 36 -1.15 -3.57 -23.49
CA LEU A 36 -1.15 -4.24 -22.19
C LEU A 36 -1.68 -5.67 -22.31
N THR A 37 -2.78 -5.87 -23.03
CA THR A 37 -3.38 -7.19 -23.28
C THR A 37 -2.39 -8.09 -24.03
N ASP A 38 -1.73 -7.57 -25.07
CA ASP A 38 -0.72 -8.32 -25.83
C ASP A 38 0.48 -8.71 -24.97
N ALA A 39 0.97 -7.80 -24.11
CA ALA A 39 2.06 -8.09 -23.18
C ALA A 39 1.67 -9.18 -22.17
N LEU A 40 0.48 -9.08 -21.57
CA LEU A 40 -0.03 -10.02 -20.59
C LEU A 40 -0.31 -11.40 -21.19
N ALA A 41 -0.81 -11.47 -22.42
CA ALA A 41 -1.08 -12.74 -23.11
C ALA A 41 0.15 -13.62 -23.28
N SER A 42 1.36 -13.04 -23.20
CA SER A 42 2.62 -13.78 -23.29
C SER A 42 3.07 -14.41 -21.96
N VAL A 43 2.59 -13.90 -20.83
CA VAL A 43 3.05 -14.30 -19.49
C VAL A 43 1.98 -14.92 -18.61
N VAL A 44 0.70 -14.61 -18.83
CA VAL A 44 -0.40 -15.20 -18.08
C VAL A 44 -0.57 -16.67 -18.50
N PRO A 45 -0.49 -17.62 -17.55
CA PRO A 45 -0.68 -19.03 -17.85
C PRO A 45 -2.04 -19.33 -18.49
N GLY A 46 -2.04 -20.13 -19.56
CA GLY A 46 -3.25 -20.58 -20.25
C GLY A 46 -4.03 -21.69 -19.52
N ASP A 47 -3.59 -22.10 -18.33
CA ASP A 47 -4.19 -23.17 -17.54
C ASP A 47 -5.37 -22.73 -16.66
N GLY A 48 -5.66 -21.42 -16.62
CA GLY A 48 -6.75 -20.87 -15.81
C GLY A 48 -6.40 -20.75 -14.32
N SER A 49 -5.12 -20.79 -13.95
CA SER A 49 -4.70 -20.61 -12.56
C SER A 49 -4.67 -19.13 -12.11
N ILE A 50 -4.41 -18.21 -13.04
CA ILE A 50 -4.24 -16.77 -12.79
C ILE A 50 -5.22 -15.97 -13.65
N ALA A 51 -5.92 -15.00 -13.04
CA ALA A 51 -6.63 -13.94 -13.74
C ALA A 51 -5.94 -12.59 -13.51
N VAL A 52 -5.88 -11.76 -14.54
CA VAL A 52 -5.36 -10.39 -14.48
C VAL A 52 -6.46 -9.42 -14.90
N VAL A 53 -6.74 -8.44 -14.04
CA VAL A 53 -7.75 -7.40 -14.24
C VAL A 53 -7.07 -6.05 -14.21
N VAL A 54 -7.30 -5.22 -15.22
CA VAL A 54 -6.76 -3.86 -15.27
C VAL A 54 -7.89 -2.89 -15.46
N LEU A 55 -8.08 -2.01 -14.48
CA LEU A 55 -9.14 -1.01 -14.43
C LEU A 55 -8.56 0.39 -14.49
N SER A 56 -9.35 1.34 -15.00
CA SER A 56 -9.01 2.75 -14.92
C SER A 56 -9.02 3.23 -13.46
N ALA A 57 -8.27 4.29 -13.14
CA ALA A 57 -8.23 4.88 -11.80
C ALA A 57 -9.63 5.30 -11.30
N ASN A 58 -10.58 5.57 -12.21
CA ASN A 58 -11.95 5.91 -11.85
C ASN A 58 -12.69 4.76 -11.15
N ALA A 59 -12.29 3.50 -11.38
CA ALA A 59 -12.95 2.36 -10.76
C ALA A 59 -12.79 2.34 -9.22
N ALA A 60 -11.73 2.95 -8.68
CA ALA A 60 -11.55 3.12 -7.24
C ALA A 60 -12.47 4.19 -6.61
N THR A 61 -13.06 5.06 -7.45
CA THR A 61 -13.97 6.12 -6.98
C THR A 61 -15.21 5.48 -6.36
N ASP A 62 -15.64 6.00 -5.21
CA ASP A 62 -16.83 5.53 -4.48
C ASP A 62 -16.75 4.06 -4.02
N THR A 63 -15.56 3.48 -3.92
CA THR A 63 -15.37 2.17 -3.28
C THR A 63 -15.39 2.31 -1.75
N PRO A 64 -15.97 1.34 -1.02
CA PRO A 64 -16.02 1.41 0.45
C PRO A 64 -14.64 1.38 1.13
N TYR A 65 -13.66 0.72 0.51
CA TYR A 65 -12.27 0.58 0.99
C TYR A 65 -11.36 0.04 -0.13
N ASN A 66 -10.04 0.20 0.02
CA ASN A 66 -9.04 -0.05 -1.03
C ASN A 66 -8.98 -1.49 -1.58
N THR A 67 -9.33 -2.50 -0.81
CA THR A 67 -9.33 -3.92 -1.24
C THR A 67 -10.70 -4.41 -1.73
N TYR A 68 -11.72 -3.55 -1.73
CA TYR A 68 -13.09 -3.95 -2.04
C TYR A 68 -13.18 -4.60 -3.43
N ILE A 69 -12.55 -4.00 -4.44
CA ILE A 69 -12.57 -4.53 -5.81
C ILE A 69 -11.85 -5.89 -5.89
N LEU A 70 -10.65 -6.01 -5.31
CA LEU A 70 -9.92 -7.28 -5.29
C LEU A 70 -10.73 -8.39 -4.60
N GLU A 71 -11.40 -8.08 -3.49
CA GLU A 71 -12.25 -9.04 -2.77
C GLU A 71 -13.44 -9.49 -3.61
N GLN A 72 -14.13 -8.57 -4.29
CA GLN A 72 -15.25 -8.92 -5.17
C GLN A 72 -14.78 -9.74 -6.38
N LEU A 73 -13.66 -9.36 -7.01
CA LEU A 73 -13.08 -10.09 -8.13
C LEU A 73 -12.65 -11.50 -7.70
N THR A 74 -12.00 -11.63 -6.55
CA THR A 74 -11.58 -12.94 -6.01
C THR A 74 -12.78 -13.81 -5.66
N ALA A 75 -13.87 -13.23 -5.17
CA ALA A 75 -15.11 -13.96 -4.90
C ALA A 75 -15.86 -14.39 -6.18
N GLY A 76 -15.74 -13.62 -7.26
CA GLY A 76 -16.36 -13.89 -8.56
C GLY A 76 -15.52 -14.73 -9.52
N ALA A 77 -14.20 -14.80 -9.31
CA ALA A 77 -13.27 -15.52 -10.18
C ALA A 77 -13.23 -17.02 -9.88
N SER A 78 -13.00 -17.83 -10.93
CA SER A 78 -12.72 -19.27 -10.78
C SER A 78 -11.23 -19.58 -10.60
N GLN A 79 -10.37 -18.61 -10.91
CA GLN A 79 -8.92 -18.72 -10.86
C GLN A 79 -8.44 -18.73 -9.41
N GLN A 80 -7.32 -19.42 -9.15
CA GLN A 80 -6.73 -19.49 -7.81
C GLN A 80 -6.06 -18.18 -7.41
N THR A 81 -5.60 -17.41 -8.40
CA THR A 81 -4.94 -16.13 -8.21
C THR A 81 -5.62 -15.06 -9.04
N VAL A 82 -5.90 -13.92 -8.42
CA VAL A 82 -6.39 -12.71 -9.08
C VAL A 82 -5.38 -11.60 -8.83
N ILE A 83 -4.90 -10.99 -9.92
CA ILE A 83 -4.06 -9.80 -9.91
C ILE A 83 -4.91 -8.65 -10.44
N VAL A 84 -4.96 -7.53 -9.74
CA VAL A 84 -5.72 -6.35 -10.15
C VAL A 84 -4.83 -5.12 -10.16
N ALA A 85 -4.88 -4.36 -11.24
CA ALA A 85 -4.35 -3.01 -11.32
C ALA A 85 -5.48 -2.00 -11.43
N ILE A 86 -5.45 -0.93 -10.65
CA ILE A 86 -6.44 0.15 -10.69
C ILE A 86 -5.71 1.48 -10.82
N GLY A 87 -5.67 2.04 -12.03
CA GLY A 87 -4.73 3.12 -12.32
C GLY A 87 -3.29 2.61 -12.18
N ASP A 88 -2.53 3.19 -11.26
CA ASP A 88 -1.14 2.79 -10.98
C ASP A 88 -1.02 1.84 -9.77
N ASP A 89 -2.11 1.62 -9.01
CA ASP A 89 -2.09 0.77 -7.82
C ASP A 89 -2.18 -0.70 -8.22
N LEU A 90 -1.30 -1.56 -7.67
CA LEU A 90 -1.24 -2.99 -7.99
C LEU A 90 -1.52 -3.84 -6.76
N GLN A 91 -2.44 -4.79 -6.89
CA GLN A 91 -2.80 -5.70 -5.80
C GLN A 91 -2.95 -7.14 -6.32
N ALA A 92 -2.78 -8.12 -5.46
CA ALA A 92 -3.05 -9.51 -5.81
C ALA A 92 -3.53 -10.33 -4.61
N ALA A 93 -4.35 -11.33 -4.90
CA ALA A 93 -4.79 -12.34 -3.94
C ALA A 93 -4.60 -13.72 -4.56
N SER A 94 -4.07 -14.67 -3.79
CA SER A 94 -3.90 -16.05 -4.25
C SER A 94 -4.27 -17.05 -3.17
N ALA A 95 -5.09 -18.03 -3.52
CA ALA A 95 -5.33 -19.20 -2.68
C ALA A 95 -4.13 -20.17 -2.66
N ALA A 96 -3.25 -20.10 -3.67
CA ALA A 96 -2.13 -21.03 -3.84
C ALA A 96 -0.89 -20.61 -3.02
N ILE A 97 -0.55 -19.32 -3.02
CA ILE A 97 0.60 -18.76 -2.29
C ILE A 97 0.19 -17.83 -1.15
N GLY A 98 -1.11 -17.66 -0.92
CA GLY A 98 -1.62 -16.85 0.19
C GLY A 98 -1.17 -15.40 0.11
N ASP A 99 -0.61 -14.92 1.23
CA ASP A 99 -0.21 -13.53 1.42
C ASP A 99 1.01 -13.11 0.55
N ASP A 100 1.76 -14.08 -0.01
CA ASP A 100 2.90 -13.78 -0.88
C ASP A 100 2.49 -13.11 -2.20
N ALA A 101 1.27 -13.36 -2.69
CA ALA A 101 0.77 -12.70 -3.90
C ALA A 101 0.70 -11.19 -3.75
N LEU A 102 0.12 -10.72 -2.64
CA LEU A 102 0.00 -9.28 -2.36
C LEU A 102 1.37 -8.65 -2.13
N ARG A 103 2.27 -9.36 -1.45
CA ARG A 103 3.66 -8.91 -1.25
C ARG A 103 4.37 -8.69 -2.59
N ILE A 104 4.31 -9.67 -3.49
CA ILE A 104 4.91 -9.60 -4.83
C ILE A 104 4.33 -8.42 -5.63
N ALA A 105 3.01 -8.24 -5.61
CA ALA A 105 2.35 -7.09 -6.27
C ALA A 105 2.92 -5.75 -5.77
N ASN A 106 2.99 -5.55 -4.45
CA ASN A 106 3.47 -4.29 -3.87
C ASN A 106 4.97 -4.05 -4.12
N GLU A 107 5.80 -5.10 -4.11
CA GLU A 107 7.24 -5.01 -4.41
C GLU A 107 7.46 -4.52 -5.85
N ASN A 108 6.70 -5.05 -6.81
CA ASN A 108 6.81 -4.68 -8.21
C ASN A 108 6.20 -3.31 -8.50
N GLU A 109 5.10 -2.93 -7.86
CA GLU A 109 4.59 -1.54 -7.91
C GLU A 109 5.66 -0.54 -7.48
N SER A 110 6.39 -0.85 -6.42
CA SER A 110 7.41 0.02 -5.83
C SER A 110 8.71 0.11 -6.66
N SER A 111 8.89 -0.71 -7.69
CA SER A 111 10.12 -0.76 -8.49
C SER A 111 10.32 0.45 -9.43
N GLY A 112 9.28 1.28 -9.61
CA GLY A 112 9.31 2.51 -10.42
C GLY A 112 9.32 2.28 -11.93
N GLY A 113 8.96 1.07 -12.39
CA GLY A 113 8.75 0.73 -13.80
C GLY A 113 7.42 1.25 -14.37
N SER A 114 7.13 0.92 -15.63
CA SER A 114 5.80 1.16 -16.20
C SER A 114 4.79 0.13 -15.67
N LEU A 115 3.50 0.47 -15.62
CA LEU A 115 2.44 -0.48 -15.20
C LEU A 115 2.52 -1.81 -15.95
N GLN A 116 2.85 -1.77 -17.25
CA GLN A 116 3.05 -2.97 -18.05
C GLN A 116 4.18 -3.83 -17.51
N ASP A 117 5.34 -3.23 -17.20
CA ASP A 117 6.49 -3.95 -16.67
C ASP A 117 6.18 -4.56 -15.30
N GLN A 118 5.51 -3.78 -14.43
CA GLN A 118 5.11 -4.21 -13.10
C GLN A 118 4.15 -5.40 -13.15
N LEU A 119 3.10 -5.32 -13.99
CA LEU A 119 2.15 -6.42 -14.16
C LEU A 119 2.81 -7.68 -14.72
N VAL A 120 3.70 -7.53 -15.71
CA VAL A 120 4.43 -8.66 -16.30
C VAL A 120 5.34 -9.34 -15.26
N GLU A 121 6.04 -8.55 -14.46
CA GLU A 121 6.90 -9.04 -13.37
C GLU A 121 6.07 -9.74 -12.30
N THR A 122 4.97 -9.14 -11.84
CA THR A 122 4.06 -9.73 -10.84
C THR A 122 3.46 -11.05 -11.31
N VAL A 123 2.98 -11.15 -12.56
CA VAL A 123 2.47 -12.42 -13.10
C VAL A 123 3.57 -13.48 -13.12
N THR A 124 4.78 -13.10 -13.55
CA THR A 124 5.92 -14.03 -13.68
C THR A 124 6.35 -14.58 -12.32
N GLU A 125 6.50 -13.71 -11.32
CA GLU A 125 6.93 -14.10 -9.97
C GLU A 125 5.85 -14.91 -9.25
N ILE A 126 4.58 -14.51 -9.32
CA ILE A 126 3.46 -15.29 -8.76
C ILE A 126 3.37 -16.66 -9.43
N SER A 127 3.52 -16.74 -10.75
CA SER A 127 3.50 -18.02 -11.46
C SER A 127 4.68 -18.92 -11.09
N ALA A 128 5.83 -18.34 -10.71
CA ALA A 128 7.00 -19.10 -10.27
C ALA A 128 6.86 -19.62 -8.83
N GLU A 129 6.20 -18.86 -7.97
CA GLU A 129 5.96 -19.23 -6.56
C GLU A 129 4.77 -20.19 -6.39
N ALA A 130 3.78 -20.14 -7.29
CA ALA A 130 2.63 -21.00 -7.24
C ALA A 130 3.01 -22.48 -7.43
N PRO A 131 2.57 -23.40 -6.53
CA PRO A 131 2.79 -24.82 -6.74
C PRO A 131 2.12 -25.23 -8.06
N THR A 132 2.91 -25.73 -9.00
CA THR A 132 2.36 -26.35 -10.21
C THR A 132 1.45 -27.48 -9.77
N SER A 133 0.14 -27.35 -10.01
CA SER A 133 -0.78 -28.44 -9.72
C SER A 133 -0.31 -29.68 -10.51
N PRO A 134 -0.09 -30.84 -9.85
CA PRO A 134 0.22 -32.06 -10.57
C PRO A 134 -1.02 -32.44 -11.38
N GLY A 135 -0.96 -32.19 -12.68
CA GLY A 135 -1.92 -32.72 -13.64
C GLY A 135 -1.96 -34.24 -13.51
N GLY A 136 -3.17 -34.79 -13.43
CA GLY A 136 -3.44 -36.15 -12.99
C GLY A 136 -2.60 -37.23 -13.66
N ASP A 137 -2.01 -38.07 -12.82
CA ASP A 137 -1.43 -39.35 -13.19
C ASP A 137 -2.51 -40.24 -13.83
N SER A 138 -2.54 -40.26 -15.16
CA SER A 138 -2.90 -41.49 -15.88
C SER A 138 -1.67 -42.38 -15.87
N GLU A 139 -1.67 -43.25 -14.86
CA GLU A 139 -0.90 -44.48 -14.69
C GLU A 139 -0.33 -45.08 -16.01
N VAL A 140 0.95 -44.81 -16.31
CA VAL A 140 1.79 -45.73 -17.07
C VAL A 140 3.20 -45.74 -16.46
N ALA A 141 3.57 -46.91 -15.95
CA ALA A 141 4.81 -47.22 -15.27
C ALA A 141 6.11 -46.78 -16.00
N GLY A 142 7.08 -46.24 -15.25
CA GLY A 142 8.47 -46.06 -15.70
C GLY A 142 9.35 -45.33 -14.67
N PRO A 143 10.66 -45.65 -14.55
CA PRO A 143 11.44 -45.47 -13.32
C PRO A 143 12.07 -44.07 -13.14
N VAL A 144 12.21 -43.71 -11.86
CA VAL A 144 13.08 -42.71 -11.20
C VAL A 144 14.09 -41.94 -12.07
N ILE A 145 13.99 -40.61 -12.08
CA ILE A 145 15.12 -39.68 -12.24
C ILE A 145 14.90 -38.48 -11.29
N PRO A 146 15.85 -38.14 -10.39
CA PRO A 146 15.83 -36.90 -9.65
C PRO A 146 16.46 -35.79 -10.51
N LEU A 147 15.69 -34.77 -10.89
CA LEU A 147 16.22 -33.61 -11.60
C LEU A 147 16.27 -32.41 -10.66
N VAL A 148 17.47 -32.15 -10.14
CA VAL A 148 17.89 -30.84 -9.63
C VAL A 148 18.09 -29.94 -10.84
N ILE A 149 17.30 -28.88 -10.99
CA ILE A 149 17.61 -27.77 -11.89
C ILE A 149 17.78 -26.51 -11.04
N GLY A 150 19.03 -26.09 -10.90
CA GLY A 150 19.39 -24.69 -10.79
C GLY A 150 19.72 -24.13 -12.17
N GLY A 151 19.55 -22.81 -12.33
CA GLY A 151 19.96 -22.01 -13.50
C GLY A 151 19.14 -20.72 -13.53
N VAL A 152 19.60 -19.61 -12.96
CA VAL A 152 20.42 -18.57 -13.63
C VAL A 152 20.11 -18.43 -15.12
N VAL A 153 19.34 -17.40 -15.47
CA VAL A 153 19.39 -16.77 -16.79
C VAL A 153 19.89 -15.34 -16.61
N LEU A 154 21.13 -15.15 -17.04
CA LEU A 154 21.73 -13.85 -17.37
C LEU A 154 21.00 -13.27 -18.59
N VAL A 155 20.46 -12.06 -18.45
CA VAL A 155 20.33 -11.14 -19.59
C VAL A 155 21.14 -9.90 -19.25
N ALA A 156 22.21 -9.69 -20.01
CA ALA A 156 23.09 -8.55 -19.92
C ALA A 156 22.96 -7.67 -21.17
N ALA A 157 23.03 -6.36 -20.92
CA ALA A 157 23.29 -5.21 -21.80
C ALA A 157 22.08 -4.59 -22.54
N ALA A 158 21.84 -3.25 -22.53
CA ALA A 158 22.79 -2.14 -22.39
C ALA A 158 22.20 -0.83 -21.78
N VAL A 159 22.87 -0.37 -20.72
CA VAL A 159 23.35 1.00 -20.35
C VAL A 159 22.77 2.25 -21.03
N THR A 160 22.24 3.16 -20.21
CA THR A 160 22.70 4.57 -20.15
C THR A 160 22.83 5.04 -18.70
N ALA A 161 24.00 5.63 -18.41
CA ALA A 161 24.45 6.05 -17.09
C ALA A 161 24.22 7.55 -16.85
N ILE A 162 23.64 7.92 -15.70
CA ILE A 162 23.76 9.21 -14.99
C ILE A 162 23.47 8.86 -13.51
N GLY A 163 24.22 9.20 -12.47
CA GLY A 163 25.42 9.99 -12.26
C GLY A 163 25.69 10.01 -10.75
N LEU A 164 26.96 9.87 -10.37
CA LEU A 164 27.51 9.84 -9.00
C LEU A 164 27.13 11.06 -8.13
N ILE A 165 26.89 10.81 -6.83
CA ILE A 165 27.32 11.52 -5.59
C ILE A 165 26.40 10.96 -4.47
N ALA A 166 26.83 10.27 -3.41
CA ALA A 166 27.90 10.61 -2.49
C ALA A 166 28.56 9.38 -1.84
N ARG A 167 29.85 9.25 -2.12
CA ARG A 167 30.83 8.58 -1.26
C ARG A 167 30.95 9.39 0.03
N ARG A 168 30.29 8.97 1.12
CA ARG A 168 30.68 9.42 2.47
C ARG A 168 30.50 8.32 3.51
N ARG A 169 31.63 7.66 3.78
CA ARG A 169 31.95 6.85 4.97
C ARG A 169 31.05 5.64 5.21
N ARG A 170 31.55 4.48 4.79
CA ARG A 170 31.33 3.22 5.51
C ARG A 170 31.76 3.42 6.97
N ARG A 171 30.79 3.74 7.82
CA ARG A 171 30.83 3.37 9.22
C ARG A 171 30.31 1.95 9.27
N THR A 172 31.08 1.06 9.86
CA THR A 172 30.59 -0.22 10.37
C THR A 172 29.26 0.07 11.09
N PRO A 173 28.15 -0.61 10.76
CA PRO A 173 26.89 -0.34 11.43
C PRO A 173 27.11 -0.61 12.91
N VAL A 174 27.02 0.46 13.70
CA VAL A 174 26.75 0.30 15.13
C VAL A 174 25.39 -0.37 15.14
N VAL A 175 25.33 -1.61 15.61
CA VAL A 175 24.06 -2.29 15.87
C VAL A 175 23.29 -1.34 16.80
N SER A 176 22.34 -0.61 16.21
CA SER A 176 21.46 0.25 16.97
C SER A 176 20.65 -0.69 17.83
N THR A 177 20.86 -0.67 19.14
CA THR A 177 20.01 -1.38 20.11
C THR A 177 18.63 -0.74 20.26
N ASP A 178 18.36 0.30 19.48
CA ASP A 178 17.08 1.00 19.48
C ASP A 178 16.23 0.45 18.33
N PRO A 179 15.09 -0.19 18.65
CA PRO A 179 14.24 -0.86 17.67
C PRO A 179 13.45 0.12 16.81
N VAL A 180 13.40 1.42 17.15
CA VAL A 180 12.68 2.43 16.37
C VAL A 180 13.63 3.11 15.39
N PRO A 181 13.40 3.04 14.07
CA PRO A 181 14.27 3.69 13.10
C PRO A 181 14.37 5.22 13.29
N PRO A 182 15.50 5.86 12.91
CA PRO A 182 15.72 7.29 13.14
C PRO A 182 14.65 8.20 12.50
N GLY A 183 14.18 7.86 11.28
CA GLY A 183 13.16 8.62 10.58
C GLY A 183 11.82 8.60 11.33
N ILE A 184 11.39 7.43 11.78
CA ILE A 184 10.17 7.24 12.58
C ILE A 184 10.28 7.98 13.91
N ARG A 185 11.43 7.89 14.57
CA ARG A 185 11.67 8.52 15.87
C ARG A 185 11.57 10.04 15.81
N LEU A 186 12.08 10.64 14.74
CA LEU A 186 11.93 12.08 14.49
C LEU A 186 10.45 12.46 14.47
N ARG A 187 9.62 11.70 13.74
CA ARG A 187 8.16 11.95 13.64
C ARG A 187 7.44 11.71 14.96
N VAL A 188 7.77 10.65 15.69
CA VAL A 188 7.19 10.36 17.01
C VAL A 188 7.52 11.45 18.02
N ASN A 189 8.75 11.96 18.03
CA ASN A 189 9.13 13.08 18.90
C ASN A 189 8.34 14.35 18.54
N ARG A 190 8.18 14.63 17.24
CA ARG A 190 7.37 15.76 16.79
C ARG A 190 5.90 15.63 17.19
N LEU A 191 5.31 14.43 17.10
CA LEU A 191 3.97 14.15 17.61
C LEU A 191 3.88 14.44 19.12
N ARG A 192 4.88 14.05 19.91
CA ARG A 192 4.90 14.33 21.37
C ARG A 192 5.00 15.82 21.70
N GLU A 193 5.74 16.58 20.91
CA GLU A 193 5.76 18.05 21.03
C GLU A 193 4.37 18.62 20.76
N LEU A 194 3.74 18.23 19.65
CA LEU A 194 2.39 18.67 19.29
C LEU A 194 1.37 18.31 20.38
N ARG A 195 1.45 17.11 20.97
CA ARG A 195 0.59 16.72 22.11
C ARG A 195 0.58 17.81 23.20
N ALA A 196 1.75 18.34 23.56
CA ALA A 196 1.86 19.38 24.58
C ALA A 196 1.21 20.68 24.12
N ASP A 197 1.38 21.04 22.85
CA ASP A 197 0.75 22.23 22.25
C ASP A 197 -0.78 22.14 22.24
N TYR A 198 -1.36 20.98 21.86
CA TYR A 198 -2.79 20.73 21.92
C TYR A 198 -3.33 20.75 23.36
N ALA A 199 -2.60 20.15 24.32
CA ALA A 199 -2.99 20.16 25.72
C ALA A 199 -2.96 21.57 26.34
N ALA A 200 -2.21 22.51 25.74
CA ALA A 200 -2.14 23.89 26.17
C ALA A 200 -3.30 24.75 25.64
N VAL A 201 -4.13 24.27 24.71
CA VAL A 201 -5.29 25.00 24.17
C VAL A 201 -6.43 25.02 25.20
N PRO A 202 -6.75 26.16 25.83
CA PRO A 202 -7.70 26.21 26.92
C PRO A 202 -9.14 26.06 26.42
N GLY A 203 -9.94 25.24 27.11
CA GLY A 203 -11.38 25.14 26.89
C GLY A 203 -11.81 24.46 25.59
N SER A 204 -10.88 23.86 24.83
CA SER A 204 -11.20 23.11 23.61
C SER A 204 -11.24 21.59 23.89
N PRO A 205 -12.43 20.97 23.93
CA PRO A 205 -12.53 19.51 24.09
C PRO A 205 -11.92 18.79 22.88
N VAL A 206 -12.05 19.36 21.69
CA VAL A 206 -11.44 18.82 20.46
C VAL A 206 -9.92 18.79 20.58
N ALA A 207 -9.29 19.85 21.09
CA ALA A 207 -7.84 19.86 21.29
C ALA A 207 -7.39 18.81 22.31
N ALA A 208 -8.15 18.63 23.41
CA ALA A 208 -7.86 17.61 24.41
C ALA A 208 -7.99 16.18 23.85
N GLU A 209 -9.02 15.91 23.05
CA GLU A 209 -9.21 14.63 22.37
C GLU A 209 -8.11 14.37 21.33
N THR A 210 -7.73 15.38 20.55
CA THR A 210 -6.61 15.28 19.60
C THR A 210 -5.29 15.02 20.32
N ALA A 211 -5.02 15.69 21.45
CA ALA A 211 -3.82 15.42 22.25
C ALA A 211 -3.77 13.96 22.74
N ALA A 212 -4.90 13.41 23.18
CA ALA A 212 -4.99 12.00 23.57
C ALA A 212 -4.77 11.04 22.38
N GLY A 213 -5.33 11.36 21.22
CA GLY A 213 -5.13 10.60 19.98
C GLY A 213 -3.67 10.60 19.52
N ILE A 214 -3.00 11.74 19.59
CA ILE A 214 -1.56 11.88 19.27
C ILE A 214 -0.71 11.02 20.22
N ASP A 215 -1.00 11.04 21.51
CA ASP A 215 -0.27 10.25 22.51
C ASP A 215 -0.43 8.74 22.25
N ALA A 216 -1.66 8.31 21.95
CA ALA A 216 -1.96 6.93 21.59
C ALA A 216 -1.22 6.51 20.32
N LEU A 217 -1.26 7.34 19.26
CA LEU A 217 -0.55 7.09 18.02
C LEU A 217 0.96 6.94 18.24
N ALA A 218 1.59 7.90 18.93
CA ALA A 218 3.01 7.86 19.25
C ALA A 218 3.39 6.56 19.98
N SER A 219 2.57 6.15 20.97
CA SER A 219 2.77 4.89 21.67
C SER A 219 2.62 3.68 20.76
N HIS A 220 1.60 3.64 19.91
CA HIS A 220 1.36 2.53 18.99
C HIS A 220 2.49 2.38 17.96
N VAL A 221 3.01 3.48 17.40
CA VAL A 221 4.15 3.44 16.46
C VAL A 221 5.37 2.78 17.11
N GLU A 222 5.78 3.24 18.29
CA GLU A 222 6.94 2.66 18.99
C GLU A 222 6.73 1.19 19.34
N GLN A 223 5.50 0.86 19.75
CA GLN A 223 5.06 -0.49 20.04
C GLN A 223 5.10 -1.42 18.83
N LEU A 224 4.81 -0.91 17.63
CA LEU A 224 4.92 -1.66 16.39
C LEU A 224 6.38 -2.00 16.10
N PHE A 225 7.26 -0.98 16.05
CA PHE A 225 8.67 -1.19 15.72
C PHE A 225 9.43 -2.03 16.76
N THR A 226 9.12 -1.87 18.05
CA THR A 226 9.64 -2.75 19.11
C THR A 226 9.27 -4.22 18.88
N ARG A 227 8.06 -4.48 18.37
CA ARG A 227 7.61 -5.85 18.09
C ARG A 227 8.15 -6.38 16.78
N LEU A 228 8.33 -5.53 15.78
CA LEU A 228 8.97 -5.91 14.52
C LEU A 228 10.41 -6.34 14.78
N ASP A 229 11.19 -5.55 15.52
CA ASP A 229 12.55 -5.93 15.93
C ASP A 229 12.59 -7.27 16.68
N ALA A 230 11.63 -7.51 17.58
CA ALA A 230 11.62 -8.71 18.41
C ALA A 230 11.05 -9.97 17.72
N ARG A 231 10.20 -9.82 16.69
CA ARG A 231 9.35 -10.92 16.17
C ARG A 231 9.30 -11.03 14.66
N ALA A 232 9.74 -10.02 13.93
CA ALA A 232 9.77 -9.99 12.48
C ALA A 232 11.23 -9.88 11.99
N GLY A 233 11.46 -10.20 10.72
CA GLY A 233 12.77 -10.00 10.08
C GLY A 233 13.04 -8.53 9.78
N GLU A 234 14.31 -8.20 9.52
CA GLU A 234 14.77 -6.85 9.17
C GLU A 234 13.97 -6.26 7.98
N ASP A 235 13.59 -7.10 7.01
CA ASP A 235 12.81 -6.71 5.83
C ASP A 235 11.43 -6.13 6.18
N GLN A 236 10.74 -6.69 7.18
CA GLN A 236 9.43 -6.18 7.63
C GLN A 236 9.55 -4.86 8.37
N SER A 237 10.68 -4.63 9.06
CA SER A 237 10.96 -3.35 9.71
C SER A 237 11.28 -2.26 8.69
N VAL A 238 12.03 -2.58 7.63
CA VAL A 238 12.34 -1.65 6.54
C VAL A 238 11.08 -1.29 5.76
N LEU A 239 10.24 -2.27 5.44
CA LEU A 239 8.95 -2.04 4.79
C LEU A 239 8.04 -1.15 5.64
N ALA A 240 7.91 -1.44 6.94
CA ALA A 240 7.15 -0.60 7.86
C ALA A 240 7.69 0.83 7.97
N GLU A 241 9.02 1.00 7.95
CA GLU A 241 9.63 2.32 7.97
C GLU A 241 9.26 3.12 6.71
N ALA A 242 9.39 2.53 5.52
CA ALA A 242 9.03 3.18 4.26
C ALA A 242 7.56 3.62 4.26
N GLU A 243 6.66 2.72 4.64
CA GLU A 243 5.22 2.95 4.68
C GLU A 243 4.79 4.03 5.69
N TYR A 244 5.29 3.94 6.92
CA TYR A 244 4.85 4.87 7.97
C TYR A 244 5.59 6.20 7.96
N SER A 245 6.76 6.31 7.33
CA SER A 245 7.53 7.57 7.29
C SER A 245 6.75 8.69 6.62
N ASP A 246 6.24 8.47 5.40
CA ASP A 246 5.46 9.47 4.67
C ASP A 246 4.11 9.75 5.36
N LYS A 247 3.44 8.68 5.82
CA LYS A 247 2.14 8.79 6.51
C LYS A 247 2.24 9.64 7.78
N LEU A 248 3.23 9.38 8.62
CA LEU A 248 3.47 10.16 9.83
C LEU A 248 3.96 11.57 9.50
N ALA A 249 4.72 11.78 8.41
CA ALA A 249 5.12 13.11 7.98
C ALA A 249 3.92 13.99 7.63
N ARG A 250 3.00 13.48 6.80
CA ARG A 250 1.78 14.20 6.41
C ARG A 250 0.86 14.45 7.60
N LEU A 251 0.70 13.46 8.47
CA LEU A 251 -0.12 13.62 9.66
C LEU A 251 0.47 14.66 10.62
N VAL A 252 1.80 14.67 10.80
CA VAL A 252 2.48 15.73 11.56
C VAL A 252 2.22 17.11 10.97
N ALA A 253 2.31 17.27 9.65
CA ALA A 253 2.04 18.54 8.98
C ALA A 253 0.59 19.01 9.19
N ALA A 254 -0.38 18.10 9.04
CA ALA A 254 -1.79 18.40 9.29
C ALA A 254 -2.07 18.73 10.77
N LEU A 255 -1.35 18.11 11.71
CA LEU A 255 -1.49 18.40 13.13
C LEU A 255 -0.71 19.62 13.59
N ASP A 256 0.13 20.22 12.75
CA ASP A 256 1.04 21.30 13.17
C ASP A 256 0.29 22.60 13.53
N ARG A 257 1.03 23.51 14.15
CA ARG A 257 0.62 24.85 14.55
C ARG A 257 -0.04 25.63 13.43
N ASP A 258 0.44 25.43 12.21
CA ASP A 258 0.07 26.21 11.04
C ASP A 258 -1.16 25.64 10.30
N TYR A 259 -1.69 24.49 10.72
CA TYR A 259 -2.91 23.90 10.17
C TYR A 259 -3.97 23.63 11.24
N LEU A 260 -4.06 22.41 11.81
CA LEU A 260 -5.16 22.08 12.71
C LEU A 260 -5.14 22.92 14.00
N LEU A 261 -3.97 23.22 14.57
CA LEU A 261 -3.88 24.10 15.74
C LEU A 261 -4.30 25.54 15.41
N ASP A 262 -3.97 26.03 14.22
CA ASP A 262 -4.44 27.34 13.77
C ASP A 262 -5.96 27.36 13.63
N LEU A 263 -6.48 26.32 13.00
CA LEU A 263 -7.90 26.16 12.74
C LEU A 263 -8.71 26.02 14.04
N LEU A 264 -8.16 25.37 15.07
CA LEU A 264 -8.77 25.30 16.40
C LEU A 264 -8.71 26.63 17.18
N THR A 265 -7.73 27.49 16.91
CA THR A 265 -7.53 28.74 17.67
C THR A 265 -8.10 29.98 16.96
N ARG A 266 -8.22 29.92 15.63
CA ARG A 266 -8.68 31.00 14.75
C ARG A 266 -9.62 30.47 13.64
N PRO A 267 -10.72 29.78 13.99
CA PRO A 267 -11.59 29.14 12.99
C PRO A 267 -12.24 30.12 12.01
N ASP A 268 -12.34 31.41 12.36
CA ASP A 268 -12.89 32.47 11.52
C ASP A 268 -12.03 32.82 10.30
N LEU A 269 -10.75 32.41 10.31
CA LEU A 269 -9.81 32.63 9.21
C LEU A 269 -9.80 31.50 8.16
N TRP A 270 -10.60 30.45 8.39
CA TRP A 270 -10.60 29.24 7.58
C TRP A 270 -11.98 28.99 6.98
N ASP A 271 -12.00 28.52 5.74
CA ASP A 271 -13.22 28.03 5.10
C ASP A 271 -13.56 26.62 5.60
N ALA A 272 -14.82 26.41 5.99
CA ALA A 272 -15.33 25.14 6.51
C ALA A 272 -14.46 24.52 7.63
N PRO A 273 -14.22 25.25 8.74
CA PRO A 273 -13.31 24.79 9.80
C PRO A 273 -13.77 23.47 10.42
N ASP A 274 -15.06 23.30 10.69
CA ASP A 274 -15.58 22.09 11.32
C ASP A 274 -15.34 20.83 10.47
N GLU A 275 -15.51 20.93 9.15
CA GLU A 275 -15.25 19.84 8.20
C GLU A 275 -13.76 19.49 8.17
N ARG A 276 -12.88 20.49 8.07
CA ARG A 276 -11.42 20.31 8.09
C ARG A 276 -10.93 19.68 9.40
N ILE A 277 -11.50 20.08 10.53
CA ILE A 277 -11.21 19.47 11.84
C ILE A 277 -11.61 17.99 11.82
N ALA A 278 -12.80 17.67 11.32
CA ALA A 278 -13.29 16.31 11.26
C ALA A 278 -12.37 15.43 10.39
N GLU A 279 -11.97 15.91 9.21
CA GLU A 279 -11.07 15.22 8.28
C GLU A 279 -9.73 14.84 8.93
N VAL A 280 -9.04 15.80 9.57
CA VAL A 280 -7.73 15.54 10.20
C VAL A 280 -7.87 14.55 11.36
N ARG A 281 -8.97 14.65 12.13
CA ARG A 281 -9.24 13.73 13.25
C ARG A 281 -9.58 12.33 12.78
N GLU A 282 -10.31 12.20 11.68
CA GLU A 282 -10.60 10.92 11.05
C GLU A 282 -9.31 10.28 10.52
N ALA A 283 -8.45 11.05 9.85
CA ALA A 283 -7.14 10.58 9.40
C ALA A 283 -6.27 10.10 10.58
N LEU A 284 -6.21 10.87 11.68
CA LEU A 284 -5.51 10.47 12.91
C LEU A 284 -6.04 9.14 13.47
N SER A 285 -7.37 9.00 13.54
CA SER A 285 -8.01 7.77 14.04
C SER A 285 -7.73 6.58 13.13
N ALA A 286 -7.87 6.75 11.81
CA ALA A 286 -7.66 5.70 10.83
C ALA A 286 -6.22 5.17 10.84
N VAL A 287 -5.23 6.06 10.89
CA VAL A 287 -3.81 5.68 11.00
C VAL A 287 -3.54 4.95 12.31
N SER A 288 -4.11 5.40 13.42
CA SER A 288 -3.96 4.73 14.72
C SER A 288 -4.56 3.32 14.70
N THR A 289 -5.75 3.14 14.14
CA THR A 289 -6.39 1.83 13.99
C THR A 289 -5.54 0.90 13.12
N GLN A 290 -5.04 1.38 11.98
CA GLN A 290 -4.16 0.60 11.10
C GLN A 290 -2.92 0.11 11.84
N ILE A 291 -2.25 0.97 12.61
CA ILE A 291 -1.05 0.56 13.36
C ILE A 291 -1.40 -0.50 14.41
N VAL A 292 -2.54 -0.37 15.09
CA VAL A 292 -3.01 -1.39 16.04
C VAL A 292 -3.27 -2.72 15.34
N ASP A 293 -3.85 -2.72 14.15
CA ASP A 293 -4.08 -3.94 13.39
C ASP A 293 -2.78 -4.56 12.89
N ASN A 294 -1.82 -3.74 12.46
CA ASN A 294 -0.47 -4.20 12.13
C ASN A 294 0.24 -4.80 13.35
N ILE A 295 0.09 -4.22 14.55
CA ILE A 295 0.60 -4.81 15.80
C ILE A 295 -0.03 -6.20 16.03
N LYS A 296 -1.34 -6.36 15.80
CA LYS A 296 -2.01 -7.66 15.94
C LYS A 296 -1.45 -8.67 14.93
N GLN A 297 -1.18 -8.27 13.69
CA GLN A 297 -0.58 -9.11 12.66
C GLN A 297 0.83 -9.58 13.05
N VAL A 298 1.70 -8.66 13.50
CA VAL A 298 3.04 -8.99 14.00
C VAL A 298 2.97 -9.94 15.19
N ASN A 299 2.01 -9.72 16.11
CA ASN A 299 1.80 -10.64 17.24
C ASN A 299 1.36 -12.04 16.78
N ALA A 300 0.58 -12.13 15.71
CA ALA A 300 0.17 -13.38 15.09
C ALA A 300 1.24 -14.00 14.18
N ARG A 301 2.42 -13.36 14.04
CA ARG A 301 3.50 -13.74 13.10
C ARG A 301 3.05 -13.79 11.64
N LYS A 302 2.08 -12.96 11.28
CA LYS A 302 1.67 -12.71 9.90
C LYS A 302 2.51 -11.56 9.33
N GLY A 303 2.70 -11.55 8.01
CA GLY A 303 3.28 -10.40 7.32
C GLY A 303 2.45 -9.13 7.58
N LEU A 304 3.10 -7.97 7.55
CA LEU A 304 2.42 -6.68 7.68
C LEU A 304 1.54 -6.40 6.46
N LEU A 305 0.28 -6.07 6.68
CA LEU A 305 -0.67 -5.64 5.65
C LEU A 305 -0.87 -4.12 5.78
N PHE A 306 -0.49 -3.35 4.76
CA PHE A 306 -0.68 -1.89 4.76
C PHE A 306 -1.95 -1.53 4.00
N GLN A 307 -3.10 -1.60 4.68
CA GLN A 307 -4.42 -1.45 4.04
C GLN A 307 -4.85 0.00 3.78
N VAL A 308 -4.24 1.01 4.42
CA VAL A 308 -4.65 2.41 4.31
C VAL A 308 -3.60 3.22 3.55
N SER A 309 -4.01 3.82 2.43
CA SER A 309 -3.32 4.94 1.78
C SER A 309 -3.91 6.25 2.33
N LEU A 310 -3.06 7.11 2.89
CA LEU A 310 -3.49 8.39 3.50
C LEU A 310 -4.02 9.38 2.45
N ASP A 311 -3.82 9.07 1.17
CA ASP A 311 -4.22 9.85 0.01
C ASP A 311 -5.73 9.86 -0.25
N SER A 312 -6.42 8.82 0.23
CA SER A 312 -7.89 8.75 0.21
C SER A 312 -8.54 9.46 1.40
N LEU A 313 -7.82 9.59 2.53
CA LEU A 313 -8.35 10.12 3.80
C LEU A 313 -8.15 11.63 3.98
N ILE A 314 -7.05 12.19 3.46
CA ILE A 314 -6.88 13.64 3.40
C ILE A 314 -7.39 14.08 2.03
N GLY A 315 -8.71 13.99 1.88
CA GLY A 315 -9.42 14.34 0.67
C GLY A 315 -9.37 15.85 0.44
N ARG A 316 -8.27 16.35 -0.13
CA ARG A 316 -8.22 17.59 -0.91
C ARG A 316 -6.85 17.75 -1.58
N SER A 317 -6.86 17.98 -2.88
CA SER A 317 -5.72 18.50 -3.65
C SER A 317 -5.11 19.76 -3.01
N GLU A 318 -5.90 20.52 -2.25
CA GLU A 318 -5.47 21.71 -1.51
C GLU A 318 -4.39 21.45 -0.44
N LEU A 319 -4.39 20.30 0.24
CA LEU A 319 -3.34 20.01 1.25
C LEU A 319 -2.03 19.61 0.57
N ARG A 320 -2.12 18.95 -0.59
CA ARG A 320 -0.98 18.70 -1.51
C ARG A 320 -0.47 19.98 -2.16
N ASP A 321 -1.36 20.91 -2.52
CA ASP A 321 -1.04 22.23 -3.06
C ASP A 321 -0.43 23.13 -1.99
N TRP A 322 -0.93 23.07 -0.76
CA TRP A 322 -0.41 23.77 0.41
C TRP A 322 0.98 23.25 0.82
N GLU A 323 1.19 21.93 0.88
CA GLU A 323 2.51 21.30 1.10
C GLU A 323 3.50 21.71 -0.02
N ARG A 324 3.05 21.77 -1.28
CA ARG A 324 3.86 22.26 -2.42
C ARG A 324 4.23 23.74 -2.26
N GLN A 325 3.28 24.60 -1.91
CA GLN A 325 3.51 26.03 -1.69
C GLN A 325 4.39 26.29 -0.46
N PHE A 326 4.23 25.49 0.60
CA PHE A 326 5.01 25.61 1.82
C PHE A 326 6.47 25.17 1.61
N LYS A 327 6.72 24.04 0.92
CA LYS A 327 8.07 23.64 0.49
C LYS A 327 8.73 24.69 -0.39
N GLN A 328 7.99 25.28 -1.34
CA GLN A 328 8.47 26.41 -2.15
C GLN A 328 8.83 27.65 -1.33
N SER A 329 8.10 27.93 -0.25
CA SER A 329 8.34 29.09 0.62
C SER A 329 9.44 28.87 1.68
N SER A 330 9.70 27.61 2.03
CA SER A 330 10.65 27.22 3.09
C SER A 330 12.08 26.99 2.58
N GLY A 331 12.30 27.06 1.26
CA GLY A 331 13.63 27.05 0.67
C GLY A 331 14.34 25.69 0.70
N GLU A 332 13.60 24.61 0.45
CA GLU A 332 14.15 23.33 -0.05
C GLU A 332 13.86 23.14 -1.53
#